data_AF-A0A6B0X3J1-F1
#
_entry.id   AF-A0A6B0X3J1-F1
#
_cell.length_a   1.000
_cell.length_b   1.000
_cell.length_c   1.000
_cell.angle_alpha   90.00
_cell.angle_beta   90.00
_cell.angle_gamma   90.00
#
_symmetry.space_group_name_H-M   'P 1'
#
loop_
_entity.id
_entity.type
_entity.pdbx_description
1 polymer ?
#
loop_
_entity_poly.entity_id
_entity_poly.type
_entity_poly.pdbx_seq_one_letter_code
_entity_poly.pdbx_strand_id
1 'polypeptide(L)'
;MYQPLDRITLKSGEAVQAGVVQGPDLDWAERVETLLGHKGPSWRWGNEQVLRTQTGLDVFFYLLHRDGDPFANIMTIEYRGVGLLGHVYTRPEDRRQGAAMQLMACLMEHFRQRGGQALFLGTGYDTPPYHIYRANGFAGVEPESGYMDYYSTSQEEFDRDYFAPGSTAIEPVGWLHWPVSIPLFLGDFPGVVRGAGLGVWGRRSTEGPLLPLLQDCLERDASGLPPRALALVQQETRAVVGWAMWSDHPLWPDACLVDLYCHLDFWEEGGPPCSRR
;
A
#
# COMPACT_ATOMS: atom_id res chain seq x y z
N MET A 1 13.25 5.12 13.13
CA MET A 1 14.62 5.70 13.25
C MET A 1 14.97 6.41 11.94
N TYR A 2 15.43 7.65 12.01
CA TYR A 2 15.91 8.42 10.87
C TYR A 2 17.31 8.00 10.41
N GLN A 3 17.51 7.94 9.10
CA GLN A 3 18.78 7.68 8.44
C GLN A 3 19.02 8.67 7.30
N PRO A 4 20.18 9.35 7.24
CA PRO A 4 20.53 10.17 6.08
C PRO A 4 20.81 9.28 4.88
N LEU A 5 20.33 9.68 3.70
CA LEU A 5 20.55 8.97 2.44
C LEU A 5 21.53 9.70 1.53
N ASP A 6 21.29 10.99 1.27
CA ASP A 6 22.11 11.77 0.34
C ASP A 6 21.93 13.28 0.57
N ARG A 7 22.75 14.11 -0.09
CA ARG A 7 22.59 15.55 -0.17
C ARG A 7 22.21 15.95 -1.61
N ILE A 8 21.03 16.52 -1.77
CA ILE A 8 20.43 16.80 -3.09
C ILE A 8 20.52 18.27 -3.41
N THR A 9 20.95 18.60 -4.63
CA THR A 9 20.91 19.97 -5.16
C THR A 9 19.62 20.17 -5.95
N LEU A 10 18.78 21.10 -5.48
CA LEU A 10 17.56 21.53 -6.16
C LEU A 10 17.90 22.35 -7.42
N LYS A 11 16.93 22.52 -8.32
CA LYS A 11 17.12 23.35 -9.53
C LYS A 11 17.49 24.81 -9.25
N SER A 12 17.16 25.31 -8.07
CA SER A 12 17.56 26.63 -7.57
C SER A 12 19.05 26.74 -7.24
N GLY A 13 19.77 25.62 -7.18
CA GLY A 13 21.14 25.52 -6.66
C GLY A 13 21.21 25.30 -5.14
N GLU A 14 20.08 25.33 -4.44
CA GLU A 14 20.01 25.04 -3.01
C GLU A 14 20.35 23.56 -2.74
N ALA A 15 21.19 23.31 -1.74
CA ALA A 15 21.50 21.95 -1.28
C ALA A 15 20.66 21.59 -0.04
N VAL A 16 19.93 20.48 -0.11
CA VAL A 16 19.04 19.97 0.95
C VAL A 16 19.42 18.55 1.35
N GLN A 17 18.98 18.11 2.53
CA GLN A 17 19.23 16.75 3.01
C GLN A 17 18.11 15.81 2.58
N ALA A 18 18.49 14.67 2.00
CA ALA A 18 17.61 13.52 1.82
C ALA A 18 17.84 12.50 2.94
N GLY A 19 16.77 11.90 3.44
CA GLY A 19 16.84 10.81 4.39
C GLY A 19 15.57 10.00 4.43
N VAL A 20 15.58 8.93 5.22
CA VAL A 20 14.44 8.04 5.44
C VAL A 20 14.15 7.96 6.93
N VAL A 21 12.89 8.09 7.29
CA VAL A 21 12.38 7.77 8.63
C VAL A 21 11.70 6.42 8.55
N GLN A 22 12.22 5.43 9.27
CA GLN A 22 11.55 4.14 9.42
C GLN A 22 10.58 4.19 10.61
N GLY A 23 9.30 3.91 10.37
CA GLY A 23 8.27 3.87 11.41
C GLY A 23 8.31 2.58 12.26
N PRO A 24 7.94 2.64 13.56
CA PRO A 24 7.62 3.84 14.32
C PRO A 24 8.87 4.67 14.66
N ASP A 25 8.72 6.00 14.68
CA ASP A 25 9.76 6.97 15.04
C ASP A 25 9.14 8.18 15.73
N LEU A 26 9.12 8.16 17.07
CA LEU A 26 8.49 9.20 17.87
C LEU A 26 9.22 10.56 17.77
N ASP A 27 10.52 10.55 17.48
CA ASP A 27 11.31 11.77 17.35
C ASP A 27 10.94 12.55 16.09
N TRP A 28 10.53 11.84 15.02
CA TRP A 28 10.12 12.42 13.74
C TRP A 28 8.60 12.48 13.53
N ALA A 29 7.82 11.74 14.33
CA ALA A 29 6.36 11.60 14.15
C ALA A 29 5.66 12.94 13.95
N GLU A 30 5.86 13.91 14.84
CA GLU A 30 5.19 15.21 14.78
C GLU A 30 5.54 16.00 13.49
N ARG A 31 6.81 15.94 13.05
CA ARG A 31 7.27 16.64 11.85
C ARG A 31 6.66 16.06 10.58
N VAL A 32 6.61 14.72 10.50
CA VAL A 32 6.03 14.00 9.36
C VAL A 32 4.51 14.16 9.33
N GLU A 33 3.85 14.06 10.49
CA GLU A 33 2.40 14.30 10.64
C GLU A 33 2.02 15.71 10.23
N THR A 34 2.81 16.72 10.62
CA THR A 34 2.60 18.10 10.22
C THR A 34 2.69 18.27 8.71
N LEU A 35 3.73 17.72 8.06
CA LEU A 35 3.88 17.78 6.60
C LEU A 35 2.70 17.11 5.87
N LEU A 36 2.21 15.99 6.39
CA LEU A 36 1.13 15.20 5.79
C LEU A 36 -0.27 15.55 6.33
N GLY A 37 -0.39 16.58 7.17
CA GLY A 37 -1.62 16.98 7.85
C GLY A 37 -2.73 17.48 6.91
N HIS A 38 -2.40 17.77 5.65
CA HIS A 38 -3.35 18.13 4.60
C HIS A 38 -4.21 16.95 4.11
N LYS A 39 -3.90 15.72 4.53
CA LYS A 39 -4.64 14.51 4.11
C LYS A 39 -5.96 14.33 4.87
N GLY A 40 -6.87 13.54 4.28
CA GLY A 40 -8.16 13.20 4.89
C GLY A 40 -8.02 12.38 6.19
N PRO A 41 -9.09 12.28 7.00
CA PRO A 41 -9.03 11.68 8.34
C PRO A 41 -8.43 10.27 8.39
N SER A 42 -8.90 9.35 7.54
CA SER A 42 -8.41 7.96 7.52
C SER A 42 -6.93 7.86 7.19
N TRP A 43 -6.43 8.69 6.27
CA TRP A 43 -5.01 8.76 5.92
C TRP A 43 -4.15 9.34 7.05
N ARG A 44 -4.66 10.35 7.76
CA ARG A 44 -3.97 10.91 8.93
C ARG A 44 -3.88 9.88 10.05
N TRP A 45 -4.99 9.17 10.32
CA TRP A 45 -5.01 8.07 11.27
C TRP A 45 -3.99 6.98 10.88
N GLY A 46 -4.01 6.51 9.63
CA GLY A 46 -3.05 5.49 9.17
C GLY A 46 -1.59 5.93 9.32
N ASN A 47 -1.27 7.18 8.96
CA ASN A 47 0.05 7.77 9.16
C ASN A 47 0.47 7.81 10.64
N GLU A 48 -0.42 8.26 11.52
CA GLU A 48 -0.18 8.33 12.96
C GLU A 48 0.11 6.93 13.51
N GLN A 49 -0.67 5.92 13.12
CA GLN A 49 -0.47 4.54 13.55
C GLN A 49 0.92 4.04 13.17
N VAL A 50 1.32 4.14 11.90
CA VAL A 50 2.63 3.62 11.47
C VAL A 50 3.84 4.44 11.96
N LEU A 51 3.63 5.70 12.37
CA LEU A 51 4.68 6.53 12.98
C LEU A 51 4.82 6.29 14.48
N ARG A 52 3.76 5.90 15.18
CA ARG A 52 3.72 5.85 16.65
C ARG A 52 3.58 4.46 17.23
N THR A 53 3.12 3.48 16.46
CA THR A 53 2.82 2.13 16.94
C THR A 53 3.60 1.08 16.15
N GLN A 54 3.89 -0.04 16.81
CA GLN A 54 4.53 -1.19 16.16
C GLN A 54 3.45 -2.01 15.43
N THR A 55 3.37 -1.85 14.11
CA THR A 55 2.37 -2.54 13.26
C THR A 55 2.88 -3.86 12.67
N GLY A 56 4.20 -4.10 12.73
CA GLY A 56 4.87 -5.22 12.06
C GLY A 56 5.15 -4.97 10.57
N LEU A 57 4.79 -3.80 10.05
CA LEU A 57 5.10 -3.36 8.69
C LEU A 57 6.47 -2.67 8.63
N ASP A 58 7.13 -2.79 7.48
CA ASP A 58 8.30 -1.99 7.14
C ASP A 58 7.83 -0.69 6.49
N VAL A 59 7.80 0.40 7.27
CA VAL A 59 7.27 1.68 6.81
C VAL A 59 8.38 2.71 6.70
N PHE A 60 8.52 3.31 5.52
CA PHE A 60 9.58 4.26 5.21
C PHE A 60 9.00 5.57 4.69
N PHE A 61 9.31 6.66 5.40
CA PHE A 61 9.05 8.02 4.94
C PHE A 61 10.34 8.60 4.40
N TYR A 62 10.47 8.68 3.08
CA TYR A 62 11.57 9.33 2.41
C TYR A 62 11.30 10.82 2.40
N LEU A 63 12.21 11.61 2.92
CA LEU A 63 12.03 13.05 3.15
C LEU A 63 13.14 13.85 2.48
N LEU A 64 12.77 15.02 1.95
CA LEU A 64 13.69 16.15 1.84
C LEU A 64 13.40 17.14 2.96
N HIS A 65 14.45 17.59 3.63
CA HIS A 65 14.32 18.51 4.75
C HIS A 65 15.45 19.56 4.78
N ARG A 66 15.15 20.68 5.44
CA ARG A 66 16.10 21.75 5.78
C ARG A 66 16.26 21.74 7.30
N ASP A 67 17.43 21.34 7.79
CA ASP A 67 17.75 21.29 9.22
C ASP A 67 16.68 20.60 10.09
N GLY A 68 16.12 19.51 9.56
CA GLY A 68 15.09 18.72 10.23
C GLY A 68 13.65 19.14 9.91
N ASP A 69 13.39 20.26 9.22
CA ASP A 69 12.05 20.64 8.76
C ASP A 69 11.73 20.02 7.39
N PRO A 70 10.85 18.99 7.32
CA PRO A 70 10.59 18.28 6.07
C PRO A 70 9.63 19.07 5.18
N PHE A 71 9.93 19.13 3.88
CA PHE A 71 9.12 19.84 2.88
C PHE A 71 8.68 18.96 1.70
N ALA A 72 9.27 17.77 1.54
CA ALA A 72 8.85 16.78 0.57
C ALA A 72 8.85 15.38 1.20
N ASN A 73 7.91 14.54 0.76
CA ASN A 73 7.72 13.17 1.22
C ASN A 73 7.36 12.23 0.06
N ILE A 74 7.92 11.02 0.09
CA ILE A 74 7.35 9.83 -0.55
C ILE A 74 7.36 8.72 0.51
N MET A 75 6.30 7.91 0.56
CA MET A 75 6.18 6.85 1.56
C MET A 75 6.09 5.49 0.89
N THR A 76 6.74 4.49 1.48
CA THR A 76 6.43 3.08 1.23
C THR A 76 5.96 2.38 2.50
N ILE A 77 5.00 1.48 2.34
CA ILE A 77 4.54 0.55 3.37
C ILE A 77 4.74 -0.83 2.79
N GLU A 78 5.56 -1.63 3.44
CA GLU A 78 6.06 -2.89 2.90
C GLU A 78 5.87 -4.02 3.90
N TYR A 79 5.75 -5.23 3.39
CA TYR A 79 5.91 -6.46 4.16
C TYR A 79 6.60 -7.49 3.27
N ARG A 80 7.75 -8.00 3.74
CA ARG A 80 8.58 -8.99 3.00
C ARG A 80 8.95 -8.56 1.57
N GLY A 81 9.22 -7.27 1.38
CA GLY A 81 9.63 -6.72 0.08
C GLY A 81 8.48 -6.45 -0.89
N VAL A 82 7.22 -6.68 -0.51
CA VAL A 82 6.04 -6.28 -1.28
C VAL A 82 5.39 -5.09 -0.61
N GLY A 83 5.12 -4.03 -1.36
CA GLY A 83 4.64 -2.79 -0.77
C GLY A 83 3.78 -1.92 -1.64
N LEU A 84 3.21 -0.91 -1.01
CA LEU A 84 2.60 0.23 -1.68
C LEU A 84 3.54 1.43 -1.63
N LEU A 85 3.49 2.25 -2.67
CA LEU A 85 4.10 3.56 -2.72
C LEU A 85 2.99 4.60 -2.73
N GLY A 86 3.02 5.51 -1.77
CA GLY A 86 1.97 6.49 -1.59
C GLY A 86 2.45 7.75 -0.89
N HIS A 87 1.46 8.54 -0.47
CA HIS A 87 1.65 9.75 0.33
C HIS A 87 2.66 10.77 -0.25
N VAL A 88 2.79 10.79 -1.57
CA VAL A 88 3.69 11.72 -2.27
C VAL A 88 3.22 13.15 -2.07
N TYR A 89 4.09 13.99 -1.53
CA TYR A 89 3.81 15.39 -1.30
C TYR A 89 5.07 16.24 -1.41
N THR A 90 4.90 17.47 -1.89
CA THR A 90 5.90 18.52 -1.82
C THR A 90 5.14 19.81 -1.53
N ARG A 91 5.62 20.58 -0.54
CA ARG A 91 5.08 21.90 -0.21
C ARG A 91 4.96 22.75 -1.47
N PRO A 92 3.83 23.45 -1.70
CA PRO A 92 3.58 24.19 -2.95
C PRO A 92 4.73 25.10 -3.40
N GLU A 93 5.35 25.81 -2.46
CA GLU A 93 6.48 26.72 -2.63
C GLU A 93 7.78 26.04 -3.09
N ASP A 94 7.95 24.74 -2.80
CA ASP A 94 9.12 23.93 -3.15
C ASP A 94 8.92 23.12 -4.44
N ARG A 95 7.76 23.23 -5.09
CA ARG A 95 7.44 22.49 -6.32
C ARG A 95 8.27 22.98 -7.50
N ARG A 96 8.34 22.11 -8.53
CA ARG A 96 9.08 22.35 -9.79
C ARG A 96 10.60 22.48 -9.63
N GLN A 97 11.13 22.24 -8.44
CA GLN A 97 12.57 22.25 -8.16
C GLN A 97 13.26 20.88 -8.29
N GLY A 98 12.54 19.84 -8.72
CA GLY A 98 13.06 18.48 -8.90
C GLY A 98 12.96 17.56 -7.67
N ALA A 99 12.44 18.07 -6.55
CA ALA A 99 12.30 17.36 -5.27
C ALA A 99 11.76 15.92 -5.42
N ALA A 100 10.55 15.76 -5.97
CA ALA A 100 9.92 14.44 -6.08
C ALA A 100 10.71 13.45 -6.96
N MET A 101 11.32 13.91 -8.06
CA MET A 101 12.12 13.04 -8.93
C MET A 101 13.39 12.55 -8.22
N GLN A 102 14.08 13.46 -7.54
CA GLN A 102 15.30 13.14 -6.81
C GLN A 102 15.01 12.19 -5.62
N LEU A 103 13.94 12.47 -4.89
CA LEU A 103 13.51 11.63 -3.77
C LEU A 103 13.06 10.23 -4.23
N MET A 104 12.41 10.14 -5.40
CA MET A 104 12.05 8.86 -6.01
C MET A 104 13.30 8.02 -6.35
N ALA A 105 14.36 8.64 -6.85
CA ALA A 105 15.62 7.94 -7.13
C ALA A 105 16.24 7.35 -5.85
N CYS A 106 16.31 8.14 -4.77
CA CYS A 106 16.77 7.66 -3.46
C CYS A 106 15.92 6.50 -2.93
N LEU A 107 14.59 6.62 -3.03
CA LEU A 107 13.65 5.57 -2.61
C LEU A 107 13.88 4.27 -3.37
N MET A 108 13.92 4.33 -4.71
CA MET A 108 14.03 3.13 -5.53
C MET A 108 15.36 2.42 -5.31
N GLU A 109 16.44 3.17 -5.10
CA GLU A 109 17.72 2.59 -4.76
C GLU A 109 17.69 1.91 -3.38
N HIS A 110 17.16 2.59 -2.36
CA HIS A 110 17.01 2.03 -1.03
C HIS A 110 16.08 0.79 -1.00
N PHE A 111 14.99 0.79 -1.79
CA PHE A 111 14.09 -0.34 -1.94
C PHE A 111 14.80 -1.57 -2.52
N ARG A 112 15.57 -1.39 -3.61
CA ARG A 112 16.34 -2.48 -4.23
C ARG A 112 17.42 -3.03 -3.30
N GLN A 113 18.15 -2.17 -2.60
CA GLN A 113 19.21 -2.59 -1.67
C GLN A 113 18.68 -3.46 -0.51
N ARG A 114 17.42 -3.28 -0.12
CA ARG A 114 16.75 -4.08 0.91
C ARG A 114 16.11 -5.37 0.38
N GLY A 115 16.30 -5.70 -0.91
CA GLY A 115 15.68 -6.87 -1.53
C GLY A 115 14.18 -6.69 -1.79
N GLY A 116 13.73 -5.46 -2.03
CA GLY A 116 12.38 -5.18 -2.47
C GLY A 116 12.02 -5.99 -3.72
N GLN A 117 10.79 -6.48 -3.80
CA GLN A 117 10.28 -7.36 -4.85
C GLN A 117 9.29 -6.64 -5.77
N ALA A 118 8.28 -6.00 -5.19
CA ALA A 118 7.25 -5.30 -5.94
C ALA A 118 6.71 -4.07 -5.19
N LEU A 119 6.41 -3.01 -5.94
CA LEU A 119 5.73 -1.81 -5.43
C LEU A 119 4.51 -1.48 -6.28
N PHE A 120 3.43 -1.11 -5.62
CA PHE A 120 2.17 -0.74 -6.27
C PHE A 120 1.75 0.67 -5.87
N LEU A 121 1.13 1.41 -6.79
CA LEU A 121 0.64 2.76 -6.52
C LEU A 121 -0.61 3.10 -7.33
N GLY A 122 -1.31 4.16 -6.91
CA GLY A 122 -2.34 4.84 -7.67
C GLY A 122 -2.02 6.31 -7.89
N THR A 123 -2.26 6.81 -9.10
CA THR A 123 -2.14 8.23 -9.46
C THR A 123 -3.17 8.60 -10.54
N GLY A 124 -3.21 9.86 -10.95
CA GLY A 124 -3.91 10.23 -12.19
C GLY A 124 -3.13 9.79 -13.42
N TYR A 125 -3.79 9.19 -14.40
CA TYR A 125 -3.17 8.84 -15.69
C TYR A 125 -2.68 10.08 -16.44
N ASP A 126 -1.54 9.96 -17.13
CA ASP A 126 -0.92 11.01 -17.94
C ASP A 126 -0.71 12.35 -17.19
N THR A 127 -0.47 12.26 -15.88
CA THR A 127 -0.15 13.41 -15.03
C THR A 127 1.36 13.51 -14.77
N PRO A 128 1.88 14.66 -14.32
CA PRO A 128 3.30 14.76 -13.97
C PRO A 128 3.79 13.69 -12.97
N PRO A 129 3.05 13.32 -11.90
CA PRO A 129 3.41 12.17 -11.06
C PRO A 129 3.51 10.85 -11.82
N TYR A 130 2.56 10.55 -12.73
CA TYR A 130 2.58 9.34 -13.55
C TYR A 130 3.90 9.21 -14.34
N HIS A 131 4.36 10.30 -14.96
CA HIS A 131 5.64 10.28 -15.69
C HIS A 131 6.87 10.16 -14.78
N ILE A 132 6.80 10.64 -13.52
CA ILE A 132 7.86 10.42 -12.54
C ILE A 132 7.97 8.93 -12.23
N TYR A 133 6.85 8.25 -11.93
CA TYR A 133 6.85 6.82 -11.65
C TYR A 133 7.30 6.00 -12.87
N ARG A 134 6.81 6.34 -14.06
CA ARG A 134 7.21 5.66 -15.30
C ARG A 134 8.71 5.78 -15.59
N ALA A 135 9.31 6.95 -15.35
CA ALA A 135 10.74 7.14 -15.48
C ALA A 135 11.57 6.31 -14.49
N ASN A 136 10.94 5.82 -13.41
CA ASN A 136 11.55 5.00 -12.37
C ASN A 136 11.15 3.52 -12.47
N GLY A 137 10.68 3.08 -13.64
CA GLY A 137 10.43 1.67 -13.93
C GLY A 137 9.01 1.18 -13.65
N PHE A 138 8.09 2.06 -13.22
CA PHE A 138 6.70 1.67 -13.05
C PHE A 138 5.97 1.57 -14.40
N ALA A 139 5.07 0.60 -14.53
CA ALA A 139 4.19 0.45 -15.68
C ALA A 139 2.72 0.60 -15.25
N GLY A 140 1.87 1.11 -16.14
CA GLY A 140 0.43 1.12 -15.90
C GLY A 140 -0.13 -0.30 -15.95
N VAL A 141 -0.98 -0.67 -15.00
CA VAL A 141 -1.53 -2.04 -14.91
C VAL A 141 -2.47 -2.38 -16.06
N GLU A 142 -3.12 -1.36 -16.63
CA GLU A 142 -4.05 -1.43 -17.77
C GLU A 142 -3.87 -0.19 -18.66
N PRO A 143 -4.29 -0.22 -19.94
CA PRO A 143 -4.33 0.96 -20.79
C PRO A 143 -5.09 2.11 -20.12
N GLU A 144 -4.51 3.32 -20.14
CA GLU A 144 -5.09 4.52 -19.54
C GLU A 144 -5.33 4.45 -18.02
N SER A 145 -4.77 3.44 -17.35
CA SER A 145 -4.85 3.32 -15.89
C SER A 145 -3.83 4.20 -15.20
N GLY A 146 -4.28 4.85 -14.13
CA GLY A 146 -3.41 5.53 -13.18
C GLY A 146 -2.85 4.61 -12.10
N TYR A 147 -3.31 3.36 -12.01
CA TYR A 147 -2.67 2.35 -11.17
C TYR A 147 -1.44 1.81 -11.86
N MET A 148 -0.36 1.69 -11.10
CA MET A 148 0.93 1.29 -11.63
C MET A 148 1.61 0.27 -10.71
N ASP A 149 2.45 -0.57 -11.31
CA ASP A 149 3.27 -1.54 -10.62
C ASP A 149 4.74 -1.43 -11.03
N TYR A 150 5.61 -1.91 -10.15
CA TYR A 150 7.04 -2.09 -10.36
C TYR A 150 7.41 -3.47 -9.84
N TYR A 151 8.25 -4.20 -10.58
CA TYR A 151 8.82 -5.47 -10.17
C TYR A 151 10.34 -5.41 -10.29
N SER A 152 11.06 -5.95 -9.30
CA SER A 152 12.52 -5.99 -9.32
C SER A 152 13.10 -6.93 -10.38
N THR A 153 12.32 -7.94 -10.80
CA THR A 153 12.65 -8.83 -11.92
C THR A 153 11.67 -8.62 -13.09
N SER A 154 10.54 -9.31 -13.08
CA SER A 154 9.43 -9.17 -14.02
C SER A 154 8.12 -9.52 -13.31
N GLN A 155 7.00 -9.07 -13.87
CA GLN A 155 5.68 -9.44 -13.36
C GLN A 155 5.47 -10.96 -13.40
N GLU A 156 5.82 -11.61 -14.51
CA GLU A 156 5.62 -13.06 -14.69
C GLU A 156 6.39 -13.89 -13.65
N GLU A 157 7.64 -13.50 -13.36
CA GLU A 157 8.44 -14.17 -12.33
C GLU A 157 7.89 -13.90 -10.92
N PHE A 158 7.53 -12.64 -10.64
CA PHE A 158 6.92 -12.28 -9.37
C PHE A 158 5.62 -13.06 -9.13
N ASP A 159 4.69 -13.05 -10.09
CA ASP A 159 3.39 -13.71 -9.94
C ASP A 159 3.54 -15.21 -9.74
N ARG A 160 4.43 -15.87 -10.52
CA ARG A 160 4.73 -17.30 -10.38
C ARG A 160 5.24 -17.65 -8.99
N ASP A 161 6.15 -16.85 -8.45
CA ASP A 161 6.83 -17.17 -7.19
C ASP A 161 5.99 -16.71 -5.97
N TYR A 162 5.31 -15.56 -6.07
CA TYR A 162 4.52 -14.96 -4.99
C TYR A 162 3.19 -15.70 -4.78
N PHE A 163 2.51 -16.09 -5.86
CA PHE A 163 1.25 -16.86 -5.83
C PHE A 163 1.47 -18.38 -5.97
N ALA A 164 2.71 -18.87 -5.82
CA ALA A 164 3.00 -20.29 -5.89
C ALA A 164 2.10 -21.11 -4.93
N PRO A 165 1.41 -22.16 -5.42
CA PRO A 165 0.58 -23.02 -4.58
C PRO A 165 1.36 -23.57 -3.39
N GLY A 166 0.73 -23.59 -2.22
CA GLY A 166 1.36 -23.99 -0.97
C GLY A 166 0.36 -23.99 0.19
N SER A 167 0.83 -24.25 1.40
CA SER A 167 -0.05 -24.23 2.58
C SER A 167 -0.66 -22.84 2.78
N THR A 168 -1.98 -22.79 2.97
CA THR A 168 -2.70 -21.56 3.29
C THR A 168 -3.23 -21.57 4.72
N ALA A 169 -3.56 -20.40 5.24
CA ALA A 169 -4.36 -20.24 6.45
C ALA A 169 -5.32 -19.06 6.30
N ILE A 170 -6.45 -19.14 7.02
CA ILE A 170 -7.41 -18.04 7.11
C ILE A 170 -7.05 -17.19 8.32
N GLU A 171 -6.85 -15.89 8.09
CA GLU A 171 -6.43 -14.93 9.12
C GLU A 171 -7.39 -13.72 9.14
N PRO A 172 -7.70 -13.15 10.32
CA PRO A 172 -8.34 -11.85 10.41
C PRO A 172 -7.53 -10.77 9.69
N VAL A 173 -8.21 -9.92 8.93
CA VAL A 173 -7.57 -8.79 8.26
C VAL A 173 -6.98 -7.84 9.30
N GLY A 174 -5.78 -7.33 9.02
CA GLY A 174 -4.95 -6.55 9.94
C GLY A 174 -3.79 -5.88 9.21
N TRP A 175 -2.92 -5.17 9.94
CA TRP A 175 -1.89 -4.29 9.34
C TRP A 175 -1.06 -4.93 8.24
N LEU A 176 -0.57 -6.16 8.45
CA LEU A 176 0.28 -6.86 7.48
C LEU A 176 -0.40 -7.02 6.11
N HIS A 177 -1.73 -7.15 6.09
CA HIS A 177 -2.52 -7.35 4.87
C HIS A 177 -2.63 -6.09 4.00
N TRP A 178 -2.27 -4.92 4.54
CA TRP A 178 -2.42 -3.64 3.85
C TRP A 178 -1.61 -3.56 2.56
N PRO A 179 -0.27 -3.73 2.57
CA PRO A 179 0.50 -3.78 1.34
C PRO A 179 0.28 -5.07 0.54
N VAL A 180 0.17 -6.23 1.18
CA VAL A 180 0.22 -7.54 0.49
C VAL A 180 -1.11 -8.00 -0.10
N SER A 181 -2.22 -7.29 0.18
CA SER A 181 -3.48 -7.51 -0.52
C SER A 181 -3.45 -6.94 -1.94
N ILE A 182 -2.69 -5.88 -2.19
CA ILE A 182 -2.71 -5.17 -3.47
C ILE A 182 -2.39 -6.07 -4.67
N PRO A 183 -1.39 -6.98 -4.64
CA PRO A 183 -1.15 -7.93 -5.73
C PRO A 183 -2.39 -8.71 -6.17
N LEU A 184 -3.22 -9.19 -5.23
CA LEU A 184 -4.45 -9.92 -5.57
C LEU A 184 -5.47 -9.00 -6.28
N PHE A 185 -5.61 -7.77 -5.79
CA PHE A 185 -6.63 -6.83 -6.27
C PHE A 185 -6.21 -6.04 -7.51
N LEU A 186 -4.91 -5.92 -7.81
CA LEU A 186 -4.37 -5.34 -9.04
C LEU A 186 -3.91 -6.38 -10.07
N GLY A 187 -3.69 -7.62 -9.68
CA GLY A 187 -3.24 -8.69 -10.59
C GLY A 187 -4.23 -8.96 -11.73
N ASP A 188 -3.71 -9.48 -12.84
CA ASP A 188 -4.50 -9.80 -14.02
C ASP A 188 -5.23 -11.15 -13.86
N PHE A 189 -6.15 -11.18 -12.90
CA PHE A 189 -6.99 -12.34 -12.59
C PHE A 189 -8.45 -12.06 -12.96
N PRO A 190 -9.24 -13.09 -13.33
CA PRO A 190 -10.66 -12.91 -13.60
C PRO A 190 -11.41 -12.31 -12.39
N GLY A 191 -12.51 -11.61 -12.68
CA GLY A 191 -13.38 -11.00 -11.68
C GLY A 191 -13.42 -9.48 -11.78
N VAL A 192 -14.59 -8.94 -12.17
CA VAL A 192 -14.85 -7.50 -12.18
C VAL A 192 -15.21 -7.00 -10.78
N VAL A 193 -15.91 -7.81 -9.99
CA VAL A 193 -16.23 -7.49 -8.60
C VAL A 193 -15.18 -8.14 -7.72
N ARG A 194 -14.29 -7.34 -7.14
CA ARG A 194 -13.22 -7.86 -6.27
C ARG A 194 -13.49 -7.58 -4.79
N GLY A 195 -14.28 -6.55 -4.46
CA GLY A 195 -14.82 -6.33 -3.12
C GLY A 195 -15.84 -5.20 -3.12
N ALA A 196 -17.13 -5.52 -3.22
CA ALA A 196 -18.19 -4.53 -3.36
C ALA A 196 -18.35 -3.67 -2.09
N GLY A 197 -18.20 -4.25 -0.90
CA GLY A 197 -18.21 -3.56 0.39
C GLY A 197 -17.03 -2.60 0.58
N LEU A 198 -15.94 -2.79 -0.16
CA LEU A 198 -14.80 -1.86 -0.25
C LEU A 198 -14.92 -0.87 -1.41
N GLY A 199 -15.94 -1.01 -2.27
CA GLY A 199 -16.05 -0.25 -3.51
C GLY A 199 -14.95 -0.57 -4.54
N VAL A 200 -14.37 -1.77 -4.48
CA VAL A 200 -13.27 -2.21 -5.35
C VAL A 200 -13.82 -3.02 -6.52
N TRP A 201 -13.82 -2.38 -7.69
CA TRP A 201 -14.29 -2.92 -8.97
C TRP A 201 -13.17 -2.85 -10.01
N GLY A 202 -12.95 -3.95 -10.72
CA GLY A 202 -11.81 -4.13 -11.64
C GLY A 202 -10.48 -4.16 -10.90
N ARG A 203 -9.40 -3.88 -11.63
CA ARG A 203 -8.03 -3.84 -11.09
C ARG A 203 -7.80 -2.49 -10.41
N ARG A 204 -8.03 -2.45 -9.09
CA ARG A 204 -7.82 -1.24 -8.27
C ARG A 204 -7.07 -1.55 -6.99
N SER A 205 -6.25 -0.61 -6.54
CA SER A 205 -5.51 -0.73 -5.29
C SER A 205 -6.44 -0.74 -4.07
N THR A 206 -6.12 -1.59 -3.11
CA THR A 206 -6.76 -1.64 -1.79
C THR A 206 -6.21 -0.60 -0.82
N GLU A 207 -5.15 0.16 -1.16
CA GLU A 207 -4.47 1.12 -0.27
C GLU A 207 -5.45 2.01 0.50
N GLY A 208 -6.29 2.77 -0.20
CA GLY A 208 -7.29 3.65 0.43
C GLY A 208 -8.43 2.90 1.10
N PRO A 209 -9.12 1.99 0.39
CA PRO A 209 -10.26 1.25 0.94
C PRO A 209 -9.95 0.44 2.20
N LEU A 210 -8.73 -0.06 2.39
CA LEU A 210 -8.40 -0.87 3.56
C LEU A 210 -8.27 -0.06 4.84
N LEU A 211 -7.95 1.24 4.79
CA LEU A 211 -7.71 2.02 6.01
C LEU A 211 -8.92 2.06 6.96
N PRO A 212 -10.14 2.44 6.50
CA PRO A 212 -11.33 2.37 7.35
C PRO A 212 -11.66 0.94 7.80
N LEU A 213 -11.43 -0.07 6.95
CA LEU A 213 -11.67 -1.47 7.32
C LEU A 213 -10.71 -1.94 8.41
N LEU A 214 -9.43 -1.57 8.32
CA LEU A 214 -8.43 -1.87 9.34
C LEU A 214 -8.81 -1.24 10.67
N GLN A 215 -9.24 0.02 10.66
CA GLN A 215 -9.71 0.70 11.86
C GLN A 215 -10.90 -0.05 12.49
N ASP A 216 -11.93 -0.38 11.71
CA ASP A 216 -13.08 -1.18 12.19
C ASP A 216 -12.65 -2.55 12.72
N CYS A 217 -11.75 -3.25 12.03
CA CYS A 217 -11.27 -4.56 12.47
C CYS A 217 -10.51 -4.49 13.80
N LEU A 218 -9.68 -3.45 14.02
CA LEU A 218 -8.98 -3.22 15.28
C LEU A 218 -9.94 -2.87 16.42
N GLU A 219 -10.94 -2.01 16.18
CA GLU A 219 -11.95 -1.64 17.16
C GLU A 219 -12.80 -2.86 17.58
N ARG A 220 -13.14 -3.72 16.61
CA ARG A 220 -13.88 -4.96 16.85
C ARG A 220 -13.08 -5.98 17.64
N ASP A 221 -11.81 -6.18 17.29
CA ASP A 221 -10.91 -7.09 18.03
C ASP A 221 -10.75 -6.63 19.50
N ALA A 222 -10.51 -5.34 19.72
CA ALA A 222 -10.44 -4.75 21.06
C ALA A 222 -11.74 -4.91 21.87
N SER A 223 -12.88 -5.07 21.19
CA SER A 223 -14.19 -5.28 21.80
C SER A 223 -14.59 -6.76 21.89
N GLY A 224 -13.73 -7.70 21.48
CA GLY A 224 -14.04 -9.14 21.45
C GLY A 224 -15.12 -9.51 20.43
N LEU A 225 -15.33 -8.69 19.40
CA LEU A 225 -16.32 -8.92 18.35
C LEU A 225 -15.70 -9.72 17.19
N PRO A 226 -16.49 -10.53 16.47
CA PRO A 226 -15.99 -11.27 15.31
C PRO A 226 -15.43 -10.35 14.22
N PRO A 227 -14.38 -10.76 13.49
CA PRO A 227 -13.79 -9.93 12.44
C PRO A 227 -14.78 -9.66 11.31
N ARG A 228 -14.64 -8.49 10.67
CA ARG A 228 -15.46 -8.10 9.52
C ARG A 228 -14.90 -8.64 8.19
N ALA A 229 -13.60 -8.88 8.15
CA ALA A 229 -12.91 -9.42 6.98
C ALA A 229 -11.87 -10.46 7.37
N LEU A 230 -11.70 -11.45 6.49
CA LEU A 230 -10.75 -12.53 6.58
C LEU A 230 -9.93 -12.59 5.28
N ALA A 231 -8.64 -12.88 5.39
CA ALA A 231 -7.76 -13.14 4.28
C ALA A 231 -7.36 -14.62 4.26
N LEU A 232 -7.38 -15.25 3.09
CA LEU A 232 -6.70 -16.53 2.86
C LEU A 232 -5.25 -16.21 2.46
N VAL A 233 -4.29 -16.69 3.24
CA VAL A 233 -2.88 -16.29 3.15
C VAL A 233 -1.99 -17.51 2.92
N GLN A 234 -1.18 -17.46 1.85
CA GLN A 234 -0.12 -18.43 1.58
C GLN A 234 0.98 -18.28 2.64
N GLN A 235 1.31 -19.33 3.37
CA GLN A 235 2.10 -19.22 4.61
C GLN A 235 3.59 -18.92 4.42
N GLU A 236 4.17 -19.29 3.29
CA GLU A 236 5.58 -19.08 2.95
C GLU A 236 5.81 -17.68 2.35
N THR A 237 5.08 -17.35 1.29
CA THR A 237 5.20 -16.07 0.56
C THR A 237 4.47 -14.93 1.26
N ARG A 238 3.46 -15.27 2.08
CA ARG A 238 2.52 -14.34 2.72
C ARG A 238 1.63 -13.59 1.72
N ALA A 239 1.51 -14.10 0.51
CA ALA A 239 0.54 -13.62 -0.45
C ALA A 239 -0.88 -13.78 0.09
N VAL A 240 -1.66 -12.70 -0.02
CA VAL A 240 -3.11 -12.78 0.13
C VAL A 240 -3.64 -13.40 -1.15
N VAL A 241 -4.15 -14.63 -1.06
CA VAL A 241 -4.67 -15.39 -2.20
C VAL A 241 -6.19 -15.48 -2.20
N GLY A 242 -6.83 -15.06 -1.11
CA GLY A 242 -8.27 -14.91 -1.03
C GLY A 242 -8.68 -13.87 -0.01
N TRP A 243 -9.89 -13.37 -0.19
CA TRP A 243 -10.49 -12.30 0.60
C TRP A 243 -11.96 -12.59 0.80
N ALA A 244 -12.41 -12.57 2.05
CA ALA A 244 -13.81 -12.67 2.40
C ALA A 244 -14.16 -11.53 3.36
N MET A 245 -15.28 -10.87 3.14
CA MET A 245 -15.76 -9.86 4.09
C MET A 245 -17.27 -9.76 4.06
N TRP A 246 -17.82 -9.18 5.13
CA TRP A 246 -19.21 -8.80 5.16
C TRP A 246 -19.36 -7.33 5.55
N SER A 247 -20.42 -6.68 5.09
CA SER A 247 -20.82 -5.35 5.54
C SER A 247 -22.33 -5.25 5.62
N ASP A 248 -22.85 -4.23 6.30
CA ASP A 248 -24.26 -3.91 6.22
C ASP A 248 -24.61 -3.53 4.78
N HIS A 249 -25.76 -3.96 4.28
CA HIS A 249 -26.15 -3.65 2.91
C HIS A 249 -26.56 -2.17 2.81
N PRO A 250 -25.98 -1.37 1.89
CA PRO A 250 -26.21 0.08 1.86
C PRO A 250 -27.65 0.50 1.55
N LEU A 251 -28.44 -0.40 0.95
CA LEU A 251 -29.84 -0.16 0.57
C LEU A 251 -30.87 -0.95 1.38
N TRP A 252 -30.46 -1.98 2.12
CA TRP A 252 -31.38 -2.93 2.77
C TRP A 252 -30.95 -3.14 4.23
N PRO A 253 -31.61 -2.45 5.20
CA PRO A 253 -31.16 -2.42 6.60
C PRO A 253 -31.02 -3.78 7.28
N ASP A 254 -31.82 -4.77 6.88
CA ASP A 254 -31.83 -6.12 7.46
C ASP A 254 -31.05 -7.14 6.63
N ALA A 255 -30.20 -6.66 5.70
CA ALA A 255 -29.37 -7.51 4.85
C ALA A 255 -27.88 -7.18 5.04
N CYS A 256 -27.05 -8.20 4.84
CA CYS A 256 -25.60 -8.02 4.71
C CYS A 256 -25.18 -8.21 3.25
N LEU A 257 -24.15 -7.49 2.87
CA LEU A 257 -23.36 -7.76 1.67
C LEU A 257 -22.23 -8.70 2.10
N VAL A 258 -22.03 -9.79 1.35
CA VAL A 258 -20.91 -10.71 1.56
C VAL A 258 -20.09 -10.73 0.28
N ASP A 259 -18.82 -10.38 0.40
CA ASP A 259 -17.86 -10.43 -0.69
C ASP A 259 -16.93 -11.64 -0.51
N LEU A 260 -16.69 -12.35 -1.61
CA LEU A 260 -15.67 -13.39 -1.71
C LEU A 260 -14.90 -13.18 -3.01
N TYR A 261 -13.58 -13.01 -2.91
CA TYR A 261 -12.70 -12.91 -4.06
C TYR A 261 -11.43 -13.74 -3.79
N CYS A 262 -11.04 -14.59 -4.74
CA CYS A 262 -9.94 -15.51 -4.55
C CYS A 262 -9.23 -15.78 -5.87
N HIS A 263 -7.91 -15.95 -5.77
CA HIS A 263 -7.05 -16.37 -6.87
C HIS A 263 -7.49 -17.76 -7.36
N LEU A 264 -7.46 -17.98 -8.68
CA LEU A 264 -8.02 -19.19 -9.30
C LEU A 264 -7.41 -20.48 -8.76
N ASP A 265 -6.10 -20.48 -8.52
CA ASP A 265 -5.36 -21.65 -8.05
C ASP A 265 -5.70 -22.04 -6.59
N PHE A 266 -6.42 -21.20 -5.85
CA PHE A 266 -6.74 -21.41 -4.44
C PHE A 266 -8.25 -21.50 -4.17
N TRP A 267 -9.09 -21.52 -5.22
CA TRP A 267 -10.55 -21.45 -5.08
C TRP A 267 -11.15 -22.60 -4.26
N GLU A 268 -10.58 -23.80 -4.37
CA GLU A 268 -11.01 -24.98 -3.60
C GLU A 268 -10.62 -24.91 -2.12
N GLU A 269 -9.69 -24.02 -1.75
CA GLU A 269 -9.22 -23.84 -0.37
C GLU A 269 -10.06 -22.82 0.42
N GLY A 270 -10.84 -21.98 -0.27
CA GLY A 270 -11.74 -20.99 0.32
C GLY A 270 -12.96 -21.57 1.07
N GLY A 271 -13.01 -22.90 1.24
CA GLY A 271 -14.17 -23.65 1.71
C GLY A 271 -15.11 -24.01 0.55
N PRO A 272 -15.94 -25.07 0.67
CA PRO A 272 -16.83 -25.44 -0.42
C PRO A 272 -17.74 -24.25 -0.75
N PRO A 273 -17.75 -23.74 -1.99
CA PRO A 273 -18.82 -22.86 -2.42
C PRO A 273 -20.11 -23.65 -2.17
N CYS A 274 -21.13 -23.00 -1.60
CA CYS A 274 -22.47 -23.58 -1.45
C CYS A 274 -22.77 -24.47 -2.65
N SER A 275 -22.64 -25.78 -2.45
CA SER A 275 -22.76 -26.75 -3.52
C SER A 275 -24.14 -26.53 -4.12
N ARG A 276 -24.19 -26.25 -5.42
CA ARG A 276 -25.45 -26.14 -6.18
C ARG A 276 -26.39 -27.25 -5.72
N ARG A 277 -27.47 -26.87 -5.04
CA ARG A 277 -28.68 -27.69 -4.97
C ARG A 277 -29.47 -27.46 -6.25
#